data_AF-A0A6I7WSD5-F1
#
_entry.id   AF-A0A6I7WSD5-F1
#
_cell.length_a   1.000
_cell.length_b   1.000
_cell.length_c   1.000
_cell.angle_alpha   90.00
_cell.angle_beta   90.00
_cell.angle_gamma   90.00
#
_symmetry.space_group_name_H-M   'P 1'
#
loop_
_entity.id
_entity.type
_entity.pdbx_description
1 polymer ?
#
loop_
_entity_poly.entity_id
_entity_poly.type
_entity_poly.pdbx_seq_one_letter_code
_entity_poly.pdbx_strand_id
1 'polypeptide(L)'
;MTEYLAKAAYAVYPKKKTQAKRNQWLSERCSQLKHEKNAAQAILDELQALTNTRLTKSIKDDLDSTITYFSNNITKDRMNYAHHVEKKLPIGSGVTEAACKTLVKQRLCGSGMRWKNKGAKVVLSLRALVQTTNRWQQFWDKIIQFGVEHQTA
;
A
#
# COMPACT_ATOMS: atom_id res chain seq x y z
N MET A 1 -7.27 0.77 -3.30
CA MET A 1 -7.11 1.39 -4.63
C MET A 1 -7.54 0.44 -5.75
N THR A 2 -6.91 -0.73 -5.92
CA THR A 2 -7.27 -1.70 -6.99
C THR A 2 -8.73 -2.15 -6.93
N GLU A 3 -9.28 -2.36 -5.73
CA GLU A 3 -10.70 -2.71 -5.55
C GLU A 3 -11.65 -1.60 -6.05
N TYR A 4 -11.34 -0.33 -5.75
CA TYR A 4 -12.13 0.81 -6.22
C TYR A 4 -12.07 0.93 -7.75
N LEU A 5 -10.88 0.76 -8.36
CA LEU A 5 -10.77 0.71 -9.82
C LEU A 5 -11.54 -0.47 -10.43
N ALA A 6 -11.53 -1.64 -9.78
CA ALA A 6 -12.27 -2.80 -10.26
C ALA A 6 -13.78 -2.54 -10.26
N LYS A 7 -14.31 -1.84 -9.24
CA LYS A 7 -15.70 -1.38 -9.18
C LYS A 7 -15.99 -0.35 -10.28
N ALA A 8 -15.13 0.66 -10.44
CA ALA A 8 -15.28 1.68 -11.48
C ALA A 8 -15.20 1.12 -12.91
N ALA A 9 -14.48 0.00 -13.13
CA ALA A 9 -14.44 -0.66 -14.44
C ALA A 9 -15.82 -1.12 -14.93
N TYR A 10 -16.78 -1.37 -14.02
CA TYR A 10 -18.17 -1.65 -14.38
C TYR A 10 -18.92 -0.42 -14.90
N ALA A 11 -18.52 0.80 -14.50
CA ALA A 11 -19.05 2.03 -15.08
C ALA A 11 -18.53 2.28 -16.49
N VAL A 12 -17.25 1.97 -16.73
CA VAL A 12 -16.61 2.09 -18.06
C VAL A 12 -17.18 1.05 -19.04
N TYR A 13 -17.35 -0.19 -18.59
CA TYR A 13 -17.86 -1.30 -19.40
C TYR A 13 -19.03 -2.04 -18.70
N PRO A 14 -20.25 -1.47 -18.76
CA PRO A 14 -21.41 -1.97 -18.01
C PRO A 14 -22.03 -3.26 -18.57
N LYS A 15 -21.68 -3.68 -19.79
CA LYS A 15 -22.26 -4.88 -20.42
C LYS A 15 -21.70 -6.17 -19.77
N LYS A 16 -22.49 -7.24 -19.70
CA LYS A 16 -22.02 -8.53 -19.14
C LYS A 16 -20.90 -9.16 -19.97
N LYS A 17 -20.95 -9.03 -21.30
CA LYS A 17 -19.97 -9.61 -22.25
C LYS A 17 -18.61 -8.90 -22.29
N THR A 18 -18.37 -7.87 -21.48
CA THR A 18 -17.14 -7.05 -21.52
C THR A 18 -16.16 -7.36 -20.37
N GLN A 19 -16.23 -8.53 -19.75
CA GLN A 19 -15.32 -8.92 -18.65
C GLN A 19 -13.84 -8.81 -19.05
N ALA A 20 -13.47 -9.28 -20.24
CA ALA A 20 -12.09 -9.18 -20.73
C ALA A 20 -11.62 -7.72 -20.84
N LYS A 21 -12.49 -6.84 -21.36
CA LYS A 21 -12.21 -5.40 -21.46
C LYS A 21 -12.09 -4.72 -20.08
N ARG A 22 -12.90 -5.13 -19.10
CA ARG A 22 -12.77 -4.63 -17.71
C ARG A 22 -11.42 -5.01 -17.10
N ASN A 23 -11.00 -6.27 -17.26
CA ASN A 23 -9.73 -6.75 -16.72
C ASN A 23 -8.55 -6.04 -17.40
N GLN A 24 -8.62 -5.85 -18.72
CA GLN A 24 -7.63 -5.11 -19.48
C GLN A 24 -7.53 -3.65 -19.01
N TRP A 25 -8.66 -2.93 -18.96
CA TRP A 25 -8.69 -1.54 -18.49
C TRP A 25 -8.18 -1.42 -17.04
N LEU A 26 -8.55 -2.34 -16.15
CA LEU A 26 -8.05 -2.36 -14.79
C LEU A 26 -6.52 -2.53 -14.75
N SER A 27 -5.98 -3.44 -15.55
CA SER A 27 -4.54 -3.69 -15.63
C SER A 27 -3.79 -2.47 -16.16
N GLU A 28 -4.30 -1.86 -17.23
CA GLU A 28 -3.74 -0.66 -17.85
C GLU A 28 -3.74 0.52 -16.88
N ARG A 29 -4.87 0.83 -16.22
CA ARG A 29 -4.93 1.93 -15.24
C ARG A 29 -4.06 1.67 -14.01
N CYS A 30 -3.95 0.42 -13.56
CA CYS A 30 -3.01 0.07 -12.48
C CYS A 30 -1.55 0.28 -12.89
N SER A 31 -1.22 -0.01 -14.15
CA SER A 31 0.11 0.23 -14.71
C SER A 31 0.40 1.73 -14.80
N GLN A 32 -0.52 2.51 -15.37
CA GLN A 32 -0.40 3.96 -15.49
C GLN A 32 -0.20 4.63 -14.13
N LEU A 33 -0.99 4.24 -13.12
CA LEU A 33 -0.82 4.78 -11.76
C LEU A 33 0.61 4.61 -11.24
N LYS A 34 1.26 3.48 -11.54
CA LYS A 34 2.61 3.17 -11.06
C LYS A 34 3.73 3.84 -11.85
N HIS A 35 3.51 4.13 -13.13
CA HIS A 35 4.58 4.51 -14.06
C HIS A 35 4.46 5.93 -14.59
N GLU A 36 3.26 6.51 -14.60
CA GLU A 36 3.00 7.83 -15.17
C GLU A 36 2.75 8.87 -14.08
N LYS A 37 3.34 10.06 -14.27
CA LYS A 37 3.08 11.22 -13.41
C LYS A 37 1.66 11.75 -13.69
N ASN A 38 0.95 12.16 -12.65
CA ASN A 38 -0.43 12.67 -12.72
C ASN A 38 -1.50 11.68 -13.23
N ALA A 39 -1.17 10.39 -13.38
CA ALA A 39 -2.13 9.37 -13.80
C ALA A 39 -3.38 9.30 -12.90
N ALA A 40 -3.23 9.55 -11.60
CA ALA A 40 -4.36 9.57 -10.67
C ALA A 40 -5.38 10.67 -11.01
N GLN A 41 -4.92 11.85 -11.44
CA GLN A 41 -5.79 12.94 -11.86
C GLN A 41 -6.45 12.63 -13.20
N ALA A 42 -5.69 12.12 -14.19
CA ALA A 42 -6.24 11.75 -15.48
C ALA A 42 -7.35 10.67 -15.37
N ILE A 43 -7.17 9.69 -14.48
CA ILE A 43 -8.19 8.67 -14.20
C ILE A 43 -9.39 9.29 -13.49
N LEU A 44 -9.18 10.21 -12.53
CA LEU A 44 -10.28 10.91 -11.87
C LEU A 44 -11.14 11.68 -12.88
N ASP A 45 -10.51 12.39 -13.82
CA ASP A 45 -11.20 13.16 -14.86
C ASP A 45 -11.99 12.23 -15.81
N GLU A 46 -11.42 11.08 -16.20
CA GLU A 46 -12.12 10.03 -16.96
C GLU A 46 -13.36 9.51 -16.22
N LEU A 47 -13.22 9.22 -14.93
CA LEU A 47 -14.32 8.72 -14.10
C LEU A 47 -15.41 9.77 -13.90
N GLN A 48 -15.05 11.04 -13.73
CA GLN A 48 -16.00 12.14 -13.62
C GLN A 48 -16.81 12.32 -14.91
N ALA A 49 -16.20 12.16 -16.08
CA ALA A 49 -16.93 12.22 -17.35
C ALA A 49 -18.02 11.15 -17.48
N LEU A 50 -17.86 9.99 -16.82
CA LEU A 50 -18.82 8.89 -16.85
C LEU A 50 -20.05 9.14 -15.95
N THR A 51 -20.02 10.11 -15.04
CA THR A 51 -21.16 10.41 -14.16
C THR A 51 -22.41 10.87 -14.91
N ASN A 52 -22.24 11.41 -16.13
CA ASN A 52 -23.32 11.84 -17.01
C ASN A 52 -23.97 10.69 -17.81
N THR A 53 -23.46 9.47 -17.71
CA THR A 53 -23.97 8.32 -18.46
C THR A 53 -25.11 7.60 -17.72
N ARG A 54 -26.01 6.96 -18.48
CA ARG A 54 -27.14 6.21 -17.91
C ARG A 54 -26.67 4.87 -17.35
N LEU A 55 -26.34 4.84 -16.06
CA LEU A 55 -25.89 3.66 -15.32
C LEU A 55 -26.97 3.15 -14.35
N THR A 56 -26.85 1.90 -13.90
CA THR A 56 -27.69 1.41 -12.81
C THR A 56 -27.30 2.08 -11.49
N LYS A 57 -28.24 2.16 -10.53
CA LYS A 57 -27.99 2.79 -9.23
C LYS A 57 -26.72 2.24 -8.55
N SER A 58 -26.58 0.92 -8.49
CA SER A 58 -25.41 0.27 -7.87
C SER A 58 -24.09 0.65 -8.54
N ILE A 59 -24.05 0.73 -9.88
CA ILE A 59 -22.81 1.09 -10.60
C ILE A 59 -22.50 2.57 -10.39
N LYS A 60 -23.52 3.42 -10.30
CA LYS A 60 -23.36 4.84 -10.00
C LYS A 60 -22.81 5.05 -8.59
N ASP A 61 -23.35 4.35 -7.59
CA ASP A 61 -22.87 4.41 -6.20
C ASP A 61 -21.40 3.96 -6.11
N ASP A 62 -21.03 2.89 -6.81
CA ASP A 62 -19.65 2.40 -6.91
C ASP A 62 -18.71 3.42 -7.59
N LEU A 63 -19.17 4.07 -8.67
CA LEU A 63 -18.42 5.13 -9.36
C LEU A 63 -18.21 6.33 -8.45
N ASP A 64 -19.25 6.83 -7.81
CA ASP A 64 -19.21 7.99 -6.91
C ASP A 64 -18.29 7.73 -5.70
N SER A 65 -18.32 6.51 -5.15
CA SER A 65 -17.41 6.08 -4.09
C SER A 65 -15.94 6.07 -4.56
N THR A 66 -15.70 5.67 -5.80
CA THR A 66 -14.36 5.64 -6.40
C THR A 66 -13.85 7.05 -6.67
N ILE A 67 -14.68 7.93 -7.23
CA ILE A 67 -14.36 9.35 -7.44
C ILE A 67 -13.99 10.01 -6.11
N THR A 68 -14.80 9.77 -5.07
CA THR A 68 -14.57 10.29 -3.71
C THR A 68 -13.27 9.76 -3.11
N TYR A 69 -12.96 8.48 -3.32
CA TYR A 69 -11.69 7.91 -2.86
C TYR A 69 -10.50 8.54 -3.56
N PHE A 70 -10.54 8.68 -4.89
CA PHE A 70 -9.46 9.26 -5.68
C PHE A 70 -9.24 10.72 -5.32
N SER A 71 -10.29 11.55 -5.31
CA SER A 71 -10.19 12.97 -4.95
C SER A 71 -9.56 13.18 -3.58
N ASN A 72 -10.03 12.46 -2.56
CA ASN A 72 -9.50 12.56 -1.20
C ASN A 72 -8.03 12.16 -1.08
N ASN A 73 -7.58 11.14 -1.83
CA ASN A 73 -6.20 10.68 -1.76
C ASN A 73 -5.27 11.51 -2.65
N ILE A 74 -5.76 12.10 -3.74
CA ILE A 74 -5.02 13.06 -4.57
C ILE A 74 -4.77 14.35 -3.77
N THR A 75 -5.79 14.94 -3.13
CA THR A 75 -5.64 16.15 -2.30
C THR A 75 -4.65 15.96 -1.15
N LYS A 76 -4.48 14.72 -0.67
CA LYS A 76 -3.54 14.36 0.41
C LYS A 76 -2.16 13.90 -0.11
N ASP A 77 -1.90 14.01 -1.41
CA ASP A 77 -0.68 13.55 -2.09
C ASP A 77 -0.32 12.06 -1.79
N ARG A 78 -1.33 11.21 -1.64
CA ARG A 78 -1.16 9.77 -1.32
C ARG A 78 -1.13 8.86 -2.54
N MET A 79 -1.38 9.41 -3.73
CA MET A 79 -1.48 8.65 -4.98
C MET A 79 -0.31 8.90 -5.95
N ASN A 80 0.79 9.48 -5.47
CA ASN A 80 1.98 9.72 -6.26
C ASN A 80 2.87 8.46 -6.36
N TYR A 81 2.31 7.38 -6.93
CA TYR A 81 3.00 6.09 -6.98
C TYR A 81 4.23 6.12 -7.89
N ALA A 82 4.21 6.88 -8.99
CA ALA A 82 5.36 7.04 -9.87
C ALA A 82 6.59 7.56 -9.09
N HIS A 83 6.41 8.58 -8.25
CA HIS A 83 7.47 9.09 -7.37
C HIS A 83 7.92 8.06 -6.34
N HIS A 84 7.00 7.29 -5.77
CA HIS A 84 7.35 6.24 -4.82
C HIS A 84 8.18 5.12 -5.45
N VAL A 85 7.87 4.73 -6.70
CA VAL A 85 8.65 3.76 -7.47
C VAL A 85 10.04 4.32 -7.78
N GLU A 86 10.13 5.57 -8.22
CA GLU A 86 11.41 6.25 -8.48
C GLU A 86 12.30 6.29 -7.22
N LYS A 87 11.71 6.55 -6.05
CA LYS A 87 12.38 6.51 -4.75
C LYS A 87 12.64 5.09 -4.22
N LYS A 88 12.29 4.04 -4.96
CA LYS A 88 12.40 2.63 -4.54
C LYS A 88 11.74 2.35 -3.19
N LEU A 89 10.65 3.06 -2.88
CA LEU A 89 9.93 2.86 -1.63
C LEU A 89 9.21 1.50 -1.65
N PRO A 90 9.12 0.80 -0.51
CA PRO A 90 8.40 -0.46 -0.41
C PRO A 90 6.88 -0.22 -0.41
N ILE A 91 6.32 0.06 -1.59
CA ILE A 91 4.88 0.28 -1.82
C ILE A 91 4.12 -1.01 -2.14
N GLY A 92 4.82 -2.13 -2.28
CA GLY A 92 4.21 -3.44 -2.49
C GLY A 92 3.63 -3.97 -1.17
N SER A 93 2.32 -4.24 -1.15
CA SER A 93 1.66 -4.80 0.03
C SER A 93 2.25 -6.15 0.44
N GLY A 94 2.62 -7.01 -0.52
CA GLY A 94 3.14 -8.35 -0.23
C GLY A 94 4.44 -8.35 0.57
N VAL A 95 5.41 -7.48 0.23
CA VAL A 95 6.68 -7.39 0.98
C VAL A 95 6.44 -6.84 2.38
N THR A 96 5.57 -5.83 2.50
CA THR A 96 5.20 -5.23 3.80
C THR A 96 4.42 -6.21 4.67
N GLU A 97 3.46 -6.95 4.11
CA GLU A 97 2.69 -7.99 4.79
C GLU A 97 3.57 -9.17 5.21
N ALA A 98 4.50 -9.59 4.35
CA ALA A 98 5.48 -10.60 4.68
C ALA A 98 6.34 -10.16 5.87
N ALA A 99 6.85 -8.92 5.85
CA ALA A 99 7.60 -8.36 6.97
C ALA A 99 6.76 -8.30 8.26
N CYS A 100 5.51 -7.83 8.20
CA CYS A 100 4.60 -7.85 9.35
C CYS A 100 4.36 -9.27 9.88
N LYS A 101 4.23 -10.25 8.99
CA LYS A 101 4.03 -11.65 9.35
C LYS A 101 5.27 -12.23 10.05
N THR A 102 6.47 -11.99 9.53
CA THR A 102 7.71 -12.58 10.04
C THR A 102 8.28 -11.84 11.25
N LEU A 103 8.23 -10.52 11.26
CA LEU A 103 8.76 -9.71 12.36
C LEU A 103 7.82 -9.74 13.56
N VAL A 104 6.53 -9.48 13.33
CA VAL A 104 5.54 -9.29 14.39
C VAL A 104 4.78 -10.58 14.67
N LYS A 105 3.99 -11.06 13.71
CA LYS A 105 2.98 -12.11 13.96
C LYS A 105 3.59 -13.41 14.46
N GLN A 106 4.69 -13.87 13.85
CA GLN A 106 5.38 -15.09 14.24
C GLN A 106 5.88 -15.10 15.69
N ARG A 107 6.16 -13.92 16.28
CA ARG A 107 6.75 -13.85 17.62
C ARG A 107 5.84 -13.24 18.67
N LEU A 108 5.00 -12.27 18.32
CA LEU A 108 4.16 -11.59 19.31
C LEU A 108 2.77 -12.22 19.45
N CYS A 109 2.32 -12.99 18.45
CA CYS A 109 0.97 -13.56 18.42
C CYS A 109 0.94 -15.08 18.66
N GLY A 110 1.97 -15.64 19.30
CA GLY A 110 1.97 -17.05 19.70
C GLY A 110 1.07 -17.32 20.91
N SER A 111 0.61 -18.57 21.05
CA SER A 111 -0.25 -18.97 22.16
C SER A 111 0.43 -18.76 23.51
N GLY A 112 -0.32 -18.28 24.50
CA GLY A 112 0.17 -18.03 25.87
C GLY A 112 1.13 -16.84 26.02
N MET A 113 1.43 -16.11 24.95
CA MET A 113 2.37 -14.99 25.01
C MET A 113 1.72 -13.74 25.60
N ARG A 114 2.37 -13.16 26.60
CA ARG A 114 1.99 -11.88 27.20
C ARG A 114 3.16 -10.92 27.10
N TRP A 115 2.91 -9.75 26.55
CA TRP A 115 3.94 -8.74 26.33
C TRP A 115 3.60 -7.45 27.06
N LYS A 116 4.60 -6.87 27.72
CA LYS A 116 4.59 -5.43 28.06
C LYS A 116 5.19 -4.67 26.88
N ASN A 117 4.75 -3.43 26.64
CA ASN A 117 5.23 -2.60 25.52
C ASN A 117 6.76 -2.53 25.43
N LYS A 118 7.45 -2.38 26.58
CA LYS A 118 8.93 -2.37 26.66
C LYS A 118 9.53 -3.67 26.10
N GLY A 119 9.03 -4.82 26.53
CA GLY A 119 9.53 -6.13 26.08
C GLY A 119 9.25 -6.40 24.60
N ALA A 120 8.04 -6.07 24.13
CA ALA A 120 7.68 -6.20 22.71
C ALA A 120 8.61 -5.34 21.83
N LYS A 121 8.87 -4.09 22.21
CA LYS A 121 9.75 -3.18 21.47
C LYS A 121 11.17 -3.73 21.34
N VAL A 122 11.76 -4.22 22.44
CA VAL A 122 13.11 -4.81 22.43
C VAL A 122 13.16 -6.02 21.50
N VAL A 123 12.22 -6.97 21.63
CA VAL A 123 12.20 -8.17 20.80
C VAL A 123 12.01 -7.84 19.32
N LEU A 124 11.11 -6.93 18.98
CA LEU A 124 10.91 -6.50 17.59
C LEU A 124 12.16 -5.83 17.02
N SER A 125 12.86 -5.02 17.81
CA SER A 125 14.09 -4.33 17.39
C SER A 125 15.20 -5.34 17.07
N LEU A 126 15.42 -6.31 17.96
CA LEU A 126 16.39 -7.38 17.74
C LEU A 126 16.02 -8.23 16.52
N ARG A 127 14.74 -8.59 16.34
CA ARG A 127 14.29 -9.36 15.17
C ARG A 127 14.50 -8.58 13.87
N ALA A 128 14.23 -7.28 13.87
CA ALA A 128 14.48 -6.43 12.70
C ALA A 128 15.96 -6.41 12.32
N LEU A 129 16.87 -6.33 13.29
CA LEU A 129 18.31 -6.41 13.05
C LEU A 129 18.73 -7.76 12.46
N VAL A 130 18.19 -8.86 12.99
CA VAL A 130 18.55 -10.22 12.55
C VAL A 130 17.95 -10.55 11.17
N GLN A 131 16.73 -10.12 10.88
CA GLN A 131 16.06 -10.42 9.61
C GLN A 131 16.47 -9.50 8.46
N THR A 132 17.17 -8.40 8.75
CA THR A 132 17.65 -7.48 7.72
C THR A 132 19.12 -7.74 7.45
N THR A 133 19.44 -8.09 6.21
CA THR A 133 20.81 -8.36 5.75
C THR A 133 21.76 -7.23 6.20
N ASN A 134 22.92 -7.62 6.76
CA ASN A 134 23.98 -6.75 7.25
C ASN A 134 23.65 -5.84 8.46
N ARG A 135 22.40 -5.75 8.92
CA ARG A 135 22.04 -4.87 10.05
C ARG A 135 22.53 -5.38 11.39
N TRP A 136 22.53 -6.69 11.59
CA TRP A 136 23.10 -7.30 12.80
C TRP A 136 24.60 -6.99 12.93
N GLN A 137 25.37 -7.15 11.85
CA GLN A 137 26.79 -6.85 11.86
C GLN A 137 27.05 -5.35 12.08
N GLN A 138 26.36 -4.47 11.34
CA GLN A 138 26.46 -3.02 11.52
C GLN A 138 26.18 -2.57 12.95
N PHE A 139 25.23 -3.20 13.62
CA PHE A 139 24.91 -2.92 15.02
C PHE A 139 26.09 -3.25 15.94
N TRP A 140 26.69 -4.42 15.77
CA TRP A 140 27.85 -4.83 16.57
C TRP A 140 29.10 -4.03 16.25
N ASP A 141 29.38 -3.76 14.98
CA ASP A 141 30.54 -2.93 14.58
C ASP A 141 30.48 -1.55 15.26
N LYS A 142 29.27 -0.97 15.32
CA LYS A 142 29.05 0.31 16.02
C LYS A 142 29.30 0.20 17.52
N ILE A 143 28.84 -0.88 18.16
CA ILE A 143 29.10 -1.11 19.59
C ILE A 143 30.58 -1.32 19.87
N ILE A 144 31.27 -2.07 19.02
CA ILE A 144 32.72 -2.31 19.15
C ILE A 144 33.50 -1.00 19.01
N GLN A 145 33.09 -0.13 18.07
CA GLN A 145 33.77 1.14 17.81
C GLN A 145 33.54 2.20 18.89
N PHE A 146 32.32 2.34 19.40
CA PHE A 146 31.93 3.45 20.27
C PHE A 146 31.58 3.05 21.70
N GLY A 147 31.49 1.75 22.00
CA GLY A 147 30.98 1.24 23.27
C GLY A 147 29.47 1.38 23.40
N VAL A 148 28.96 1.11 24.61
CA VAL A 148 27.55 1.31 24.97
C VAL A 148 27.47 2.42 26.00
N GLU A 149 26.90 3.57 25.64
CA GLU A 149 26.57 4.60 26.62
C GLU A 149 25.29 4.21 27.37
N HIS A 150 25.35 4.22 28.71
CA HIS A 150 24.16 4.06 29.53
C HIS A 150 23.33 5.33 29.45
N GLN A 151 22.28 5.33 28.61
CA GLN A 151 21.20 6.30 28.75
C GLN A 151 20.37 5.90 29.96
N THR A 152 20.56 6.60 31.07
CA THR A 152 19.61 6.62 32.18
C THR A 152 18.29 7.16 31.66
N ALA A 153 17.22 6.39 31.89
CA ALA A 153 15.85 6.73 31.50
C ALA A 153 15.33 7.96 32.23
#